data_AF-A0A4P7DQ39-F1
#
_entry.id   AF-A0A4P7DQ39-F1
#
_cell.length_a   1.000
_cell.length_b   1.000
_cell.length_c   1.000
_cell.angle_alpha   90.00
_cell.angle_beta   90.00
_cell.angle_gamma   90.00
#
_symmetry.space_group_name_H-M   'P 1'
#
loop_
_entity.id
_entity.type
_entity.pdbx_description
1 polymer ?
#
loop_
_entity_poly.entity_id
_entity_poly.type
_entity_poly.pdbx_seq_one_letter_code
_entity_poly.pdbx_strand_id
1 'polypeptide(L)'
;MLSLLLMFLAHILGDFVLQPRSWVEKRTAKIQYLFYHIAVHAGLLFLFFSWDLTGNWQNILFLTAAHLAIDSAKIGFEIKFPKHGVLAFIIDQLLHIGSILVVFFFNNPEKWNALIGQIDPYTILLYLIAIMMQLFVVPIIIRVYISKWNQEVEFNNKRKETLFEAGKLIGVLERVMILCFVLLDFMEGIGFLLAAKSIFRFGDLSNAKDTKFTEYVLIGTLLSFVLGTLIALGLKQALILI
;
A
#
# COMPACT_ATOMS: atom_id res chain seq x y z
N MET A 1 -22.32 -9.59 -4.14
CA MET A 1 -21.21 -9.86 -3.21
C MET A 1 -20.37 -11.02 -3.72
N LEU A 2 -20.93 -12.22 -3.91
CA LEU A 2 -20.19 -13.34 -4.51
C LEU A 2 -19.56 -13.00 -5.88
N SER A 3 -20.33 -12.40 -6.81
CA SER A 3 -19.81 -11.95 -8.11
C SER A 3 -18.64 -10.98 -8.00
N LEU A 4 -18.71 -10.02 -7.06
CA LEU A 4 -17.61 -9.09 -6.77
C LEU A 4 -16.34 -9.83 -6.36
N LEU A 5 -16.45 -10.75 -5.40
CA LEU A 5 -15.33 -11.54 -4.91
C LEU A 5 -14.72 -12.43 -6.01
N LEU A 6 -15.55 -13.01 -6.88
CA LEU A 6 -15.09 -13.82 -8.01
C LEU A 6 -14.36 -12.99 -9.07
N MET A 7 -14.83 -11.78 -9.36
CA MET A 7 -14.13 -10.85 -10.26
C MET A 7 -12.77 -10.45 -9.68
N PHE A 8 -12.69 -10.15 -8.38
CA PHE A 8 -11.41 -9.91 -7.69
C PHE A 8 -10.51 -11.14 -7.72
N LEU A 9 -11.05 -12.34 -7.46
CA LEU A 9 -10.27 -13.57 -7.49
C LEU A 9 -9.73 -13.86 -8.90
N ALA A 10 -10.53 -13.66 -9.94
CA ALA A 10 -10.10 -13.82 -11.33
C ALA A 10 -8.94 -12.86 -11.66
N HIS A 11 -9.04 -11.60 -11.23
CA HIS A 11 -7.98 -10.62 -11.42
C HIS A 11 -6.70 -11.02 -10.66
N ILE A 12 -6.80 -11.35 -9.37
CA ILE A 12 -5.63 -11.74 -8.56
C ILE A 12 -4.95 -13.00 -9.15
N LEU A 13 -5.73 -14.01 -9.52
CA LEU A 13 -5.20 -15.21 -10.14
C LEU A 13 -4.55 -14.91 -11.49
N GLY A 14 -5.19 -14.09 -12.32
CA GLY A 14 -4.68 -13.73 -13.64
C GLY A 14 -3.37 -12.95 -13.59
N ASP A 15 -3.31 -11.86 -12.83
CA ASP A 15 -2.16 -10.95 -12.78
C ASP A 15 -0.98 -11.50 -11.98
N PHE A 16 -1.24 -12.15 -10.84
CA PHE A 16 -0.17 -12.48 -9.88
C PHE A 16 0.21 -13.95 -9.84
N VAL A 17 -0.73 -14.86 -10.14
CA VAL A 17 -0.51 -16.31 -10.02
C VAL A 17 -0.24 -16.94 -11.37
N LEU A 18 -1.01 -16.56 -12.40
CA LEU A 18 -1.04 -17.18 -13.71
C LEU A 18 -0.42 -16.32 -14.83
N GLN A 19 0.27 -15.24 -14.48
CA GLN A 19 1.08 -14.45 -15.41
C GLN A 19 2.59 -14.78 -15.22
N PRO A 20 3.18 -15.66 -16.04
CA PRO A 20 4.61 -15.93 -15.99
C PRO A 20 5.45 -14.68 -16.28
N ARG A 21 6.57 -14.52 -15.56
CA ARG A 21 7.56 -13.44 -15.81
C ARG A 21 8.00 -13.38 -17.28
N SER A 22 8.14 -14.53 -17.92
CA SER A 22 8.54 -14.60 -19.34
C SER A 22 7.53 -13.94 -20.29
N TRP A 23 6.24 -13.89 -19.94
CA TRP A 23 5.23 -13.18 -20.74
C TRP A 23 5.39 -11.67 -20.57
N VAL A 24 5.61 -11.22 -19.33
CA VAL A 24 5.85 -9.82 -18.97
C VAL A 24 7.07 -9.25 -19.72
N GLU A 25 8.17 -10.00 -19.77
CA GLU A 25 9.38 -9.58 -20.46
C GLU A 25 9.22 -9.54 -22.00
N LYS A 26 8.45 -10.47 -22.56
CA LYS A 26 8.33 -10.62 -24.03
C LYS A 26 7.17 -9.82 -24.64
N ARG A 27 6.21 -9.35 -23.84
CA ARG A 27 5.01 -8.63 -24.34
C ARG A 27 5.34 -7.33 -25.07
N THR A 28 6.47 -6.69 -24.74
CA THR A 28 6.94 -5.46 -25.39
C THR A 28 7.40 -5.70 -26.83
N ALA A 29 7.97 -6.88 -27.11
CA ALA A 29 8.45 -7.25 -28.43
C ALA A 29 7.45 -8.11 -29.23
N LYS A 30 6.60 -8.88 -28.54
CA LYS A 30 5.69 -9.85 -29.14
C LYS A 30 4.31 -9.77 -28.49
N ILE A 31 3.36 -9.16 -29.19
CA ILE A 31 2.00 -8.92 -28.71
C ILE A 31 1.24 -10.19 -28.31
N GLN A 32 1.61 -11.36 -28.87
CA GLN A 32 0.99 -12.65 -28.51
C GLN A 32 1.01 -12.96 -27.02
N TYR A 33 2.04 -12.52 -26.28
CA TYR A 33 2.13 -12.76 -24.84
C TYR A 33 1.14 -11.92 -24.04
N LEU A 34 0.75 -10.74 -24.55
CA LEU A 34 -0.38 -9.99 -24.03
C LEU A 34 -1.68 -10.77 -24.25
N PHE A 35 -1.91 -11.29 -25.46
CA PHE A 35 -3.11 -12.07 -25.76
C PHE A 35 -3.22 -13.36 -24.94
N TYR A 36 -2.11 -14.06 -24.65
CA TYR A 36 -2.12 -15.21 -23.75
C TYR A 36 -2.56 -14.81 -22.34
N HIS A 37 -2.06 -13.68 -21.84
CA HIS A 37 -2.49 -13.17 -20.54
C HIS A 37 -3.98 -12.79 -20.54
N ILE A 38 -4.46 -12.04 -21.54
CA ILE A 38 -5.89 -11.70 -21.65
C ILE A 38 -6.76 -12.96 -21.78
N ALA A 39 -6.30 -13.99 -22.48
CA ALA A 39 -7.00 -15.27 -22.57
C ALA A 39 -7.11 -15.98 -21.20
N VAL A 40 -6.12 -15.85 -20.33
CA VAL A 40 -6.19 -16.34 -18.94
C VAL A 40 -7.30 -15.61 -18.18
N HIS A 41 -7.37 -14.27 -18.26
CA HIS A 41 -8.45 -13.50 -17.61
C HIS A 41 -9.84 -13.89 -18.13
N ALA A 42 -9.99 -13.97 -19.46
CA ALA A 42 -11.24 -14.40 -20.07
C ALA A 42 -11.64 -15.81 -19.64
N GLY A 43 -10.67 -16.75 -19.60
CA GLY A 43 -10.88 -18.12 -19.17
C GLY A 43 -11.26 -18.24 -17.70
N LEU A 44 -10.62 -17.48 -16.81
CA LEU A 44 -10.96 -17.44 -15.38
C LEU A 44 -12.36 -16.88 -15.16
N LEU A 45 -12.71 -15.77 -15.83
CA LEU A 45 -14.04 -15.19 -15.74
C LEU A 45 -15.10 -16.14 -16.30
N PHE A 46 -14.83 -16.80 -17.44
CA PHE A 46 -15.74 -17.80 -18.00
C PHE A 46 -15.94 -18.98 -17.05
N LEU A 47 -14.86 -19.49 -16.44
CA LEU A 47 -14.92 -20.57 -15.46
C LEU A 47 -15.71 -20.16 -14.21
N PHE A 48 -15.47 -18.97 -13.67
CA PHE A 48 -16.13 -18.51 -12.45
C PHE A 48 -17.56 -18.04 -12.66
N PHE A 49 -17.99 -17.77 -13.89
CA PHE A 49 -19.37 -17.43 -14.19
C PHE A 49 -20.06 -18.52 -15.02
N SER A 50 -19.50 -19.73 -15.08
CA SER A 50 -20.00 -20.82 -15.93
C SER A 50 -21.42 -21.26 -15.57
N TRP A 51 -21.85 -21.05 -14.32
CA TRP A 51 -23.20 -21.37 -13.85
C TRP A 51 -24.27 -20.38 -14.32
N ASP A 52 -23.91 -19.17 -14.76
CA ASP A 52 -24.83 -18.15 -15.25
C ASP A 52 -24.15 -17.27 -16.32
N LEU A 53 -23.81 -17.89 -17.45
CA LEU A 53 -23.19 -17.18 -18.57
C LEU A 53 -24.14 -16.18 -19.22
N THR A 54 -25.44 -16.49 -19.28
CA THR A 54 -26.46 -15.61 -19.87
C THR A 54 -26.63 -14.31 -19.09
N GLY A 55 -26.53 -14.35 -17.76
CA GLY A 55 -26.57 -13.14 -16.92
C GLY A 55 -25.25 -12.37 -16.88
N ASN A 56 -24.11 -13.01 -17.18
CA ASN A 56 -22.78 -12.42 -16.95
C ASN A 56 -21.91 -12.22 -18.19
N TRP A 57 -22.37 -12.59 -19.39
CA TRP A 57 -21.55 -12.44 -20.61
C TRP A 57 -21.08 -11.00 -20.85
N GLN A 58 -21.90 -10.00 -20.50
CA GLN A 58 -21.53 -8.58 -20.60
C GLN A 58 -20.39 -8.23 -19.65
N ASN A 59 -20.41 -8.78 -18.43
CA ASN A 59 -19.38 -8.58 -17.42
C ASN A 59 -18.05 -9.19 -17.88
N ILE A 60 -18.10 -10.42 -18.40
CA ILE A 60 -16.93 -11.13 -18.93
C ILE A 60 -16.32 -10.34 -20.08
N LEU A 61 -17.16 -9.92 -21.05
CA LEU A 61 -16.72 -9.15 -22.21
C LEU A 61 -16.10 -7.81 -21.81
N PHE A 62 -16.79 -7.05 -20.95
CA PHE A 62 -16.32 -5.75 -20.47
C PHE A 62 -15.00 -5.86 -19.72
N LEU A 63 -14.89 -6.77 -18.74
CA LEU A 63 -13.67 -6.91 -17.94
C LEU A 63 -12.49 -7.41 -18.76
N THR A 64 -12.73 -8.31 -19.72
CA THR A 64 -11.69 -8.79 -20.64
C THR A 64 -11.20 -7.65 -21.54
N ALA A 65 -12.12 -6.86 -22.10
CA ALA A 65 -11.79 -5.69 -22.92
C ALA A 65 -11.08 -4.60 -22.12
N ALA A 66 -11.53 -4.34 -20.89
CA ALA A 66 -10.90 -3.41 -19.96
C ALA A 66 -9.46 -3.86 -19.63
N HIS A 67 -9.24 -5.13 -19.31
CA HIS A 67 -7.89 -5.65 -19.05
C HIS A 67 -6.98 -5.44 -20.26
N LEU A 68 -7.45 -5.79 -21.47
CA LEU A 68 -6.67 -5.56 -22.69
C LEU A 68 -6.30 -4.09 -22.88
N ALA A 69 -7.25 -3.18 -22.65
CA ALA A 69 -7.01 -1.74 -22.79
C ALA A 69 -6.02 -1.21 -21.73
N ILE A 70 -6.20 -1.61 -20.46
CA ILE A 70 -5.36 -1.17 -19.34
C ILE A 70 -3.92 -1.69 -19.52
N ASP A 71 -3.74 -2.97 -19.83
CA ASP A 71 -2.42 -3.57 -20.03
C ASP A 71 -1.71 -2.97 -21.24
N SER A 72 -2.44 -2.69 -22.33
CA SER A 72 -1.87 -2.01 -23.50
C SER A 72 -1.39 -0.60 -23.14
N ALA A 73 -2.19 0.13 -22.35
CA ALA A 73 -1.81 1.46 -21.87
C ALA A 73 -0.61 1.41 -20.93
N LYS A 74 -0.54 0.41 -20.03
CA LYS A 74 0.60 0.17 -19.14
C LYS A 74 1.88 -0.08 -19.91
N ILE A 75 1.86 -0.95 -20.91
CA ILE A 75 3.02 -1.22 -21.78
C ILE A 75 3.49 0.07 -22.45
N GLY A 76 2.57 0.87 -23.00
CA GLY A 76 2.90 2.17 -23.60
C GLY A 76 3.54 3.14 -22.61
N PHE A 77 3.05 3.17 -21.37
CA PHE A 77 3.60 3.99 -20.29
C PHE A 77 4.99 3.52 -19.85
N GLU A 78 5.19 2.20 -19.67
CA GLU A 78 6.47 1.60 -19.29
C GLU A 78 7.57 1.89 -20.33
N ILE A 79 7.23 1.84 -21.63
CA ILE A 79 8.16 2.18 -22.71
C ILE A 79 8.51 3.67 -22.70
N LYS A 80 7.51 4.56 -22.50
CA LYS A 80 7.73 6.01 -22.52
C LYS A 80 8.43 6.52 -21.27
N PHE A 81 8.21 5.88 -20.12
CA PHE A 81 8.65 6.32 -18.80
C PHE A 81 9.29 5.18 -17.97
N PRO A 82 10.43 4.62 -18.41
CA PRO A 82 11.01 3.39 -17.83
C PRO A 82 11.43 3.53 -16.36
N LYS A 83 11.69 4.75 -15.88
CA LYS A 83 12.05 5.02 -14.47
C LYS A 83 10.86 5.00 -13.51
N HIS A 84 9.63 4.98 -14.03
CA HIS A 84 8.40 5.12 -13.24
C HIS A 84 7.61 3.80 -13.12
N GLY A 85 8.29 2.65 -13.14
CA GLY A 85 7.64 1.32 -13.11
C GLY A 85 6.69 1.11 -11.92
N VAL A 86 7.04 1.61 -10.72
CA VAL A 86 6.16 1.51 -9.54
C VAL A 86 4.87 2.29 -9.74
N LEU A 87 4.93 3.49 -10.31
CA LEU A 87 3.74 4.30 -10.59
C LEU A 87 2.88 3.63 -11.66
N ALA A 88 3.50 3.09 -12.72
CA ALA A 88 2.80 2.34 -13.76
C ALA A 88 2.04 1.15 -13.17
N PHE A 89 2.68 0.40 -12.26
CA PHE A 89 2.07 -0.71 -11.55
C PHE A 89 0.90 -0.26 -10.66
N ILE A 90 1.05 0.82 -9.87
CA ILE A 90 -0.04 1.31 -9.01
C ILE A 90 -1.25 1.76 -9.84
N ILE A 91 -1.02 2.54 -10.91
CA ILE A 91 -2.10 3.02 -11.78
C ILE A 91 -2.82 1.85 -12.46
N ASP A 92 -2.08 0.87 -12.97
CA ASP A 92 -2.60 -0.34 -13.57
C ASP A 92 -3.54 -1.10 -12.62
N GLN A 93 -3.10 -1.36 -11.38
CA GLN A 93 -3.93 -2.06 -10.39
C GLN A 93 -5.18 -1.25 -10.01
N LEU A 94 -5.07 0.08 -9.88
CA LEU A 94 -6.23 0.94 -9.61
C LEU A 94 -7.25 0.92 -10.76
N LEU A 95 -6.80 0.90 -12.01
CA LEU A 95 -7.68 0.82 -13.17
C LEU A 95 -8.39 -0.53 -13.26
N HIS A 96 -7.69 -1.63 -12.99
CA HIS A 96 -8.29 -2.97 -12.97
C HIS A 96 -9.34 -3.09 -11.86
N ILE A 97 -9.01 -2.68 -10.63
CA ILE A 97 -9.97 -2.61 -9.51
C ILE A 97 -11.15 -1.70 -9.87
N GLY A 98 -10.88 -0.54 -10.46
CA GLY A 98 -11.90 0.39 -10.94
C GLY A 98 -12.87 -0.26 -11.93
N SER A 99 -12.37 -1.04 -12.89
CA SER A 99 -13.21 -1.75 -13.85
C SER A 99 -14.14 -2.77 -13.19
N ILE A 100 -13.66 -3.48 -12.17
CA ILE A 100 -14.46 -4.43 -11.37
C ILE A 100 -15.55 -3.70 -10.60
N LEU A 101 -15.22 -2.56 -9.97
CA LEU A 101 -16.17 -1.73 -9.23
C LEU A 101 -17.24 -1.13 -10.15
N VAL A 102 -16.88 -0.72 -11.37
CA VAL A 102 -17.84 -0.26 -12.39
C VAL A 102 -18.85 -1.34 -12.71
N VAL A 103 -18.40 -2.58 -12.98
CA VAL A 103 -19.32 -3.71 -13.22
C VAL A 103 -20.21 -3.97 -12.01
N PHE A 104 -19.64 -3.93 -10.80
CA PHE A 104 -20.40 -4.14 -9.58
C PHE A 104 -21.48 -3.07 -9.34
N PHE A 105 -21.14 -1.80 -9.58
CA PHE A 105 -22.05 -0.65 -9.50
C PHE A 105 -23.28 -0.83 -10.40
N PHE A 106 -23.06 -1.11 -11.69
CA PHE A 106 -24.16 -1.26 -12.64
C PHE A 106 -25.04 -2.48 -12.37
N ASN A 107 -24.45 -3.58 -11.88
CA ASN A 107 -25.21 -4.81 -11.60
C ASN A 107 -25.89 -4.83 -10.23
N ASN A 108 -25.44 -3.99 -9.28
CA ASN A 108 -25.93 -4.00 -7.89
C ASN A 108 -26.06 -2.58 -7.31
N PRO A 109 -26.84 -1.67 -7.93
CA PRO A 109 -26.92 -0.26 -7.51
C PRO A 109 -27.41 -0.09 -6.07
N GLU A 110 -28.36 -0.91 -5.61
CA GLU A 110 -28.83 -0.83 -4.21
C GLU A 110 -27.76 -1.22 -3.20
N LYS A 111 -27.00 -2.30 -3.47
CA LYS A 111 -25.90 -2.73 -2.59
C LYS A 111 -24.75 -1.74 -2.62
N TRP A 112 -24.50 -1.12 -3.77
CA TRP A 112 -23.54 -0.02 -3.87
C TRP A 112 -23.96 1.16 -3.00
N ASN A 113 -25.21 1.62 -3.11
CA ASN A 113 -25.74 2.70 -2.29
C ASN A 113 -25.71 2.36 -0.80
N ALA A 114 -26.02 1.11 -0.43
CA ALA A 114 -25.90 0.64 0.95
C ALA A 114 -24.44 0.65 1.44
N LEU A 115 -23.47 0.28 0.59
CA LEU A 115 -22.04 0.29 0.95
C LEU A 115 -21.51 1.71 1.11
N ILE A 116 -21.79 2.59 0.15
CA ILE A 116 -21.37 3.99 0.20
C ILE A 116 -22.11 4.73 1.32
N GLY A 117 -23.35 4.36 1.62
CA GLY A 117 -24.12 4.94 2.72
C GLY A 117 -23.56 4.62 4.12
N GLN A 118 -22.70 3.61 4.26
CA GLN A 118 -21.97 3.33 5.50
C GLN A 118 -20.72 4.22 5.65
N ILE A 119 -20.33 4.93 4.60
CA ILE A 119 -19.15 5.79 4.61
C ILE A 119 -19.55 7.16 5.17
N ASP A 120 -19.21 7.39 6.42
CA ASP A 120 -19.34 8.71 7.04
C ASP A 120 -18.16 9.63 6.63
N PRO A 121 -18.42 10.82 6.05
CA PRO A 121 -17.37 11.77 5.67
C PRO A 121 -16.50 12.21 6.84
N TYR A 122 -17.04 12.33 8.05
CA TYR A 122 -16.25 12.71 9.23
C TYR A 122 -15.25 11.62 9.60
N THR A 123 -15.68 10.36 9.56
CA THR A 123 -14.82 9.19 9.71
C THR A 123 -13.66 9.21 8.71
N ILE A 124 -13.91 9.45 7.42
CA ILE A 124 -12.84 9.58 6.42
C ILE A 124 -11.87 10.70 6.79
N LEU A 125 -12.39 11.87 7.16
CA LEU A 125 -11.57 13.03 7.47
C LEU A 125 -10.69 12.78 8.69
N LEU A 126 -11.20 12.09 9.72
CA LEU A 126 -10.43 11.71 10.90
C LEU A 126 -9.28 10.76 10.52
N TYR A 127 -9.54 9.74 9.70
CA TYR A 127 -8.48 8.86 9.18
C TYR A 127 -7.43 9.65 8.39
N LEU A 128 -7.84 10.55 7.50
CA LEU A 128 -6.93 11.39 6.72
C LEU A 128 -6.06 12.28 7.60
N ILE A 129 -6.65 12.95 8.59
CA ILE A 129 -5.92 13.78 9.55
C ILE A 129 -4.88 12.94 10.29
N ALA A 130 -5.28 11.79 10.85
CA ALA A 130 -4.36 10.92 11.59
C ALA A 130 -3.21 10.43 10.71
N ILE A 131 -3.49 10.00 9.49
CA ILE A 131 -2.47 9.57 8.52
C ILE A 131 -1.53 10.74 8.18
N MET A 132 -2.06 11.94 7.92
CA MET A 132 -1.24 13.12 7.64
C MET A 132 -0.34 13.50 8.83
N MET A 133 -0.87 13.44 10.04
CA MET A 133 -0.08 13.67 11.25
C MET A 133 1.07 12.67 11.38
N GLN A 134 0.82 11.38 11.13
CA GLN A 134 1.85 10.34 11.17
C GLN A 134 2.90 10.50 10.06
N LEU A 135 2.47 10.78 8.83
CA LEU A 135 3.38 10.80 7.68
C LEU A 135 4.20 12.09 7.59
N PHE A 136 3.63 13.22 8.02
CA PHE A 136 4.26 14.53 7.82
C PHE A 136 4.59 15.23 9.14
N VAL A 137 3.65 15.31 10.08
CA VAL A 137 3.83 16.12 11.30
C VAL A 137 4.84 15.47 12.26
N VAL A 138 4.70 14.17 12.55
CA VAL A 138 5.60 13.46 13.47
C VAL A 138 7.08 13.51 13.03
N PRO A 139 7.43 13.21 11.76
CA PRO A 139 8.82 13.35 11.30
C PRO A 139 9.38 14.77 11.40
N ILE A 140 8.54 15.80 11.22
CA ILE A 140 8.95 17.20 11.38
C ILE A 140 9.24 17.50 12.85
N ILE A 141 8.35 17.10 13.77
CA ILE A 141 8.55 17.29 15.22
C ILE A 141 9.85 16.63 15.67
N ILE A 142 10.10 15.38 15.27
CA ILE A 142 11.33 14.66 15.64
C ILE A 142 12.56 15.39 15.11
N ARG A 143 12.52 15.87 13.86
CA ARG A 143 13.64 16.60 13.25
C ARG A 143 13.94 17.89 14.01
N VAL A 144 12.93 18.68 14.34
CA VAL A 144 13.06 19.94 15.09
C VAL A 144 13.55 19.66 16.52
N TYR A 145 13.12 18.56 17.14
CA TYR A 145 13.57 18.18 18.46
C TYR A 145 15.06 17.81 18.47
N ILE A 146 15.49 16.96 17.53
CA ILE A 146 16.87 16.46 17.43
C ILE A 146 17.85 17.55 16.97
N SER A 147 17.42 18.54 16.19
CA SER A 147 18.31 19.60 15.67
C SER A 147 18.96 20.44 16.78
N LYS A 148 18.43 20.43 18.01
CA LYS A 148 19.02 21.09 19.19
C LYS A 148 20.45 20.63 19.51
N TRP A 149 20.86 19.46 19.04
CA TRP A 149 22.17 18.88 19.35
C TRP A 149 23.25 19.10 18.27
N ASN A 150 23.00 19.91 17.23
CA ASN A 150 23.98 20.35 16.23
C ASN A 150 24.89 19.23 15.63
N GLN A 151 24.35 18.02 15.45
CA GLN A 151 25.06 16.88 14.87
C GLN A 151 24.91 16.76 13.33
N GLU A 152 24.64 17.85 12.62
CA GLU A 152 24.40 17.80 11.17
C GLU A 152 25.56 17.17 10.38
N VAL A 153 26.81 17.36 10.82
CA VAL A 153 28.00 16.88 10.10
C VAL A 153 28.17 15.36 10.22
N GLU A 154 28.02 14.77 11.41
CA GLU A 154 28.07 13.31 11.62
C GLU A 154 26.87 12.61 10.96
N PHE A 155 25.68 13.22 11.07
CA PHE A 155 24.44 12.66 10.51
C PHE A 155 24.44 12.69 8.97
N ASN A 156 25.05 13.71 8.36
CA ASN A 156 25.16 13.80 6.90
C ASN A 156 26.24 12.87 6.33
N ASN A 157 27.33 12.61 7.06
CA ASN A 157 28.35 11.66 6.60
C ASN A 157 27.84 10.21 6.63
N LYS A 158 27.17 9.76 7.70
CA LYS A 158 26.54 8.43 7.72
C LYS A 158 25.36 8.27 6.74
N ARG A 159 24.64 9.37 6.42
CA ARG A 159 23.60 9.35 5.38
C ARG A 159 24.14 9.10 3.98
N LYS A 160 25.41 9.42 3.69
CA LYS A 160 26.03 9.14 2.38
C LYS A 160 26.35 7.66 2.18
N GLU A 161 26.52 6.89 3.26
CA GLU A 161 26.85 5.45 3.22
C GLU A 161 25.61 4.55 3.19
N THR A 162 24.42 5.11 3.44
CA THR A 162 23.16 4.35 3.54
C THR A 162 22.22 4.69 2.40
N LEU A 163 21.33 3.75 2.02
CA LEU A 163 20.23 4.02 1.09
C LEU A 163 19.34 5.12 1.72
N PHE A 164 19.53 6.36 1.25
CA PHE A 164 18.93 7.59 1.80
C PHE A 164 17.41 7.50 2.03
N GLU A 165 16.70 6.68 1.25
CA GLU A 165 15.24 6.52 1.32
C GLU A 165 14.77 5.38 2.24
N ALA A 166 15.63 4.39 2.54
CA ALA A 166 15.22 3.20 3.29
C ALA A 166 14.83 3.55 4.73
N GLY A 167 15.62 4.37 5.42
CA GLY A 167 15.31 4.81 6.79
C GLY A 167 14.02 5.63 6.88
N LYS A 168 13.73 6.45 5.86
CA LYS A 168 12.46 7.20 5.77
C LYS A 168 11.28 6.24 5.61
N LEU A 169 11.41 5.25 4.72
CA LEU A 169 10.39 4.23 4.49
C LEU A 169 10.15 3.38 5.73
N ILE A 170 11.20 2.90 6.41
CA ILE A 170 11.10 2.15 7.67
C ILE A 170 10.30 2.95 8.70
N GLY A 171 10.62 4.23 8.90
CA GLY A 171 9.88 5.07 9.83
C GLY A 171 8.40 5.25 9.46
N VAL A 172 8.08 5.33 8.16
CA VAL A 172 6.68 5.37 7.69
C VAL A 172 5.96 4.06 8.00
N LEU A 173 6.58 2.92 7.68
CA LEU A 173 6.00 1.59 7.95
C LEU A 173 5.74 1.38 9.44
N GLU A 174 6.67 1.77 10.31
CA GLU A 174 6.50 1.69 11.76
C GLU A 174 5.29 2.49 12.26
N ARG A 175 5.14 3.73 11.81
CA ARG A 175 4.00 4.58 12.22
C ARG A 175 2.67 4.07 11.68
N VAL A 176 2.65 3.51 10.48
CA VAL A 176 1.46 2.83 9.93
C VAL A 176 1.13 1.59 10.75
N MET A 177 2.11 0.77 11.12
CA MET A 177 1.91 -0.40 11.98
C MET A 177 1.37 -0.02 13.36
N ILE A 178 1.90 1.05 13.99
CA ILE A 178 1.38 1.57 15.27
C ILE A 178 -0.09 1.97 15.12
N LEU A 179 -0.44 2.70 14.06
CA LEU A 179 -1.82 3.09 13.79
C LEU A 179 -2.73 1.84 13.66
N CYS A 180 -2.32 0.84 12.88
CA CYS A 180 -3.06 -0.41 12.74
C CYS A 180 -3.23 -1.16 14.06
N PHE A 181 -2.15 -1.30 14.85
CA PHE A 181 -2.19 -2.02 16.13
C PHE A 181 -3.16 -1.38 17.14
N VAL A 182 -3.17 -0.06 17.25
CA VAL A 182 -4.11 0.64 18.14
C VAL A 182 -5.56 0.47 17.68
N LEU A 183 -5.81 0.61 16.37
CA LEU A 183 -7.16 0.48 15.80
C LEU A 183 -7.70 -0.96 15.91
N LEU A 184 -6.83 -1.97 15.89
CA LEU A 184 -7.17 -3.39 16.04
C LEU A 184 -7.17 -3.88 17.50
N ASP A 185 -7.03 -2.99 18.49
CA ASP A 185 -6.90 -3.36 19.92
C ASP A 185 -5.70 -4.26 20.25
N PHE A 186 -4.69 -4.31 19.39
CA PHE A 186 -3.51 -5.15 19.55
C PHE A 186 -2.30 -4.34 20.06
N MET A 187 -2.41 -3.83 21.30
CA MET A 187 -1.39 -2.98 21.91
C MET A 187 -0.04 -3.69 22.10
N GLU A 188 -0.07 -5.01 22.28
CA GLU A 188 1.13 -5.86 22.40
C GLU A 188 1.97 -5.78 21.11
N GLY A 189 1.35 -5.56 19.95
CA GLY A 189 2.00 -5.36 18.66
C GLY A 189 3.01 -4.21 18.67
N ILE A 190 2.72 -3.12 19.39
CA ILE A 190 3.63 -1.98 19.53
C ILE A 190 4.86 -2.40 20.34
N GLY A 191 4.68 -3.20 21.39
CA GLY A 191 5.77 -3.78 22.18
C GLY A 191 6.67 -4.69 21.34
N PHE A 192 6.09 -5.54 20.50
CA PHE A 192 6.85 -6.39 19.56
C PHE A 192 7.65 -5.55 18.56
N LEU A 193 7.05 -4.50 17.99
CA LEU A 193 7.72 -3.61 17.05
C LEU A 193 8.92 -2.90 17.71
N LEU A 194 8.74 -2.43 18.96
CA LEU A 194 9.81 -1.79 19.74
C LEU A 194 10.94 -2.77 20.08
N ALA A 195 10.60 -4.00 20.47
CA ALA A 195 11.56 -5.05 20.78
C ALA A 195 12.37 -5.44 19.53
N ALA A 196 11.71 -5.68 18.39
CA ALA A 196 12.37 -6.00 17.13
C ALA A 196 13.37 -4.93 16.72
N LYS A 197 12.97 -3.65 16.82
CA LYS A 197 13.85 -2.51 16.52
C LYS A 197 15.04 -2.40 17.47
N SER A 198 14.85 -2.71 18.75
CA SER A 198 15.92 -2.74 19.74
C SER A 198 16.96 -3.82 19.42
N ILE A 199 16.52 -5.03 19.03
CA ILE A 199 17.42 -6.15 18.66
C ILE A 199 18.35 -5.76 17.51
N PHE A 200 17.82 -5.14 16.45
CA PHE A 200 18.66 -4.67 15.34
C PHE A 200 19.63 -3.56 15.72
N ARG A 201 19.36 -2.81 16.80
CA ARG A 201 20.20 -1.72 17.30
C ARG A 201 21.32 -2.18 18.25
N PHE A 202 21.16 -3.34 18.90
CA PHE A 202 22.14 -3.86 19.88
C PHE A 202 23.51 -4.18 19.25
N GLY A 203 23.57 -4.61 17.99
CA GLY A 203 24.83 -4.83 17.28
C GLY A 203 25.67 -3.57 17.12
N ASP A 204 25.01 -2.43 16.83
CA ASP A 204 25.67 -1.14 16.59
C ASP A 204 26.18 -0.48 17.89
N LEU A 205 25.49 -0.69 19.03
CA LEU A 205 25.88 -0.18 20.35
C LEU A 205 27.22 -0.74 20.86
N SER A 206 27.64 -1.91 20.36
CA SER A 206 28.88 -2.58 20.79
C SER A 206 30.16 -1.90 20.25
N ASN A 207 30.04 -1.00 19.27
CA ASN A 207 31.16 -0.23 18.70
C ASN A 207 31.23 1.18 19.31
N ALA A 208 32.30 1.46 20.08
CA ALA A 208 32.47 2.72 20.83
C ALA A 208 32.49 4.00 19.97
N LYS A 209 32.72 3.90 18.65
CA LYS A 209 32.70 5.06 17.72
C LYS A 209 31.29 5.59 17.43
N ASP A 210 30.23 4.82 17.73
CA ASP A 210 28.88 5.09 17.23
C ASP A 210 27.81 5.30 18.32
N THR A 211 28.22 5.39 19.59
CA THR A 211 27.32 5.47 20.74
C THR A 211 26.40 6.68 20.69
N LYS A 212 26.92 7.89 20.43
CA LYS A 212 26.12 9.12 20.31
C LYS A 212 25.05 9.02 19.22
N PHE A 213 25.46 8.65 18.00
CA PHE A 213 24.53 8.44 16.88
C PHE A 213 23.46 7.40 17.22
N THR A 214 23.84 6.36 17.97
CA THR A 214 22.94 5.30 18.38
C THR A 214 21.90 5.76 19.40
N GLU A 215 22.30 6.54 20.39
CA GLU A 215 21.41 7.20 21.34
C GLU A 215 20.43 8.16 20.65
N TYR A 216 20.88 8.98 19.69
CA TYR A 216 20.00 9.91 18.98
C TYR A 216 18.90 9.21 18.20
N VAL A 217 19.23 8.13 17.51
CA VAL A 217 18.20 7.37 16.77
C VAL A 217 17.28 6.61 17.72
N LEU A 218 17.79 6.12 18.86
CA LEU A 218 16.95 5.52 19.90
C LEU A 218 15.93 6.54 20.44
N ILE A 219 16.38 7.74 20.79
CA ILE A 219 15.52 8.84 21.24
C ILE A 219 14.50 9.20 20.16
N GLY A 220 14.94 9.38 18.91
CA GLY A 220 14.04 9.69 17.79
C GLY A 220 12.99 8.60 17.54
N THR A 221 13.37 7.34 17.72
CA THR A 221 12.47 6.20 17.63
C THR A 221 11.45 6.23 18.76
N LEU A 222 11.88 6.31 20.02
CA LEU A 222 10.97 6.35 21.17
C LEU A 222 9.99 7.53 21.05
N LEU A 223 10.47 8.70 20.65
CA LEU A 223 9.62 9.87 20.41
C LEU A 223 8.60 9.61 19.29
N SER A 224 9.00 8.98 18.19
CA SER A 224 8.09 8.57 17.11
C SER A 224 7.02 7.60 17.60
N PHE A 225 7.38 6.64 18.45
CA PHE A 225 6.45 5.66 19.00
C PHE A 225 5.43 6.32 19.92
N VAL A 226 5.87 7.18 20.84
CA VAL A 226 4.98 7.91 21.75
C VAL A 226 4.02 8.79 20.97
N LEU A 227 4.52 9.66 20.08
CA LEU A 227 3.67 10.55 19.29
C LEU A 227 2.73 9.76 18.38
N GLY A 228 3.24 8.71 17.74
CA GLY A 228 2.44 7.85 16.87
C GLY A 228 1.31 7.14 17.62
N THR A 229 1.59 6.63 18.82
CA THR A 229 0.59 5.96 19.66
C THR A 229 -0.46 6.95 20.15
N LEU A 230 -0.06 8.16 20.56
CA LEU A 230 -0.99 9.22 20.98
C LEU A 230 -1.94 9.64 19.86
N ILE A 231 -1.43 9.83 18.64
CA ILE A 231 -2.27 10.16 17.47
C ILE A 231 -3.25 9.03 17.17
N ALA A 232 -2.79 7.78 17.21
CA ALA A 232 -3.64 6.62 16.94
C ALA A 232 -4.73 6.43 18.01
N LEU A 233 -4.40 6.63 19.29
CA LEU A 233 -5.37 6.63 20.39
C LEU A 233 -6.37 7.78 20.25
N GLY A 234 -5.89 8.97 19.89
CA GLY A 234 -6.73 10.13 19.65
C GLY A 234 -7.72 9.89 18.50
N LEU A 235 -7.26 9.30 17.40
CA LEU A 235 -8.15 8.86 16.31
C LEU A 235 -9.19 7.87 16.81
N LYS A 236 -8.76 6.82 17.51
CA LYS A 236 -9.67 5.78 18.01
C LYS A 236 -10.75 6.37 18.92
N GLN A 237 -10.38 7.27 19.82
CA GLN A 237 -11.32 7.93 20.71
C GLN A 237 -12.26 8.86 19.94
N ALA A 238 -11.76 9.61 18.96
CA ALA A 238 -12.58 10.48 18.12
C ALA A 238 -13.61 9.70 17.30
N LEU A 239 -13.24 8.52 16.79
CA LEU A 239 -14.15 7.62 16.07
C LEU A 239 -15.28 7.06 16.95
N ILE A 240 -15.12 7.01 18.27
CA ILE A 240 -16.18 6.58 19.21
C ILE A 240 -17.18 7.72 19.49
N LEU A 241 -16.75 8.97 19.31
CA LEU A 241 -17.57 10.16 19.62
C LEU A 241 -18.50 10.56 18.46
N ILE A 242 -18.34 9.97 17.28
CA ILE A 242 -19.15 10.21 16.08
C ILE A 242 -19.96 8.95 15.75
#